data_AF-A0A8C5S0Y2-F1
#
_entry.id   AF-A0A8C5S0Y2-F1
#
_cell.length_a   1.000
_cell.length_b   1.000
_cell.length_c   1.000
_cell.angle_alpha   90.00
_cell.angle_beta   90.00
_cell.angle_gamma   90.00
#
_symmetry.space_group_name_H-M   'P 1'
#
loop_
_entity.id
_entity.type
_entity.pdbx_description
1 polymer ?
#
loop_
_entity_poly.entity_id
_entity_poly.type
_entity_poly.pdbx_seq_one_letter_code
_entity_poly.pdbx_strand_id
1 'polypeptide(L)'
;MWEARLSSFWRAVFAEFFGTMFYVFFGLGASLRWIVGPSNVLQVALAFGLVAATMVQSLGHVSGAHINPAVTMAFLLGSQLSLFRAVFYVVAQVLGGLAGAAVLYGVTPPALRGNLALNKVMGSCKAVWKCF
;
A
#
# COMPACT_ATOMS: atom_id res chain seq x y z
N MET A 1 17.38 8.11 20.01
CA MET A 1 16.20 8.87 20.48
C MET A 1 16.20 10.36 20.09
N TRP A 2 17.23 10.87 19.39
CA TRP A 2 17.27 12.26 18.90
C TRP A 2 16.60 12.44 17.52
N GLU A 3 16.48 11.38 16.71
CA GLU A 3 15.82 11.42 15.39
C GLU A 3 14.34 11.82 15.45
N ALA A 4 13.61 11.43 16.49
CA ALA A 4 12.19 11.77 16.67
C ALA A 4 11.95 13.26 16.97
N ARG A 5 13.01 14.03 17.27
CA ARG A 5 12.91 15.49 17.46
C ARG A 5 12.97 16.27 16.14
N LEU A 6 13.37 15.64 15.05
CA LEU A 6 13.47 16.29 13.75
C LEU A 6 12.09 16.39 13.10
N SER A 7 11.71 17.58 12.66
CA SER A 7 10.46 17.79 11.92
C SER A 7 10.41 16.99 10.61
N SER A 8 11.56 16.72 9.99
CA SER A 8 11.68 15.87 8.81
C SER A 8 11.32 14.41 9.06
N PHE A 9 11.52 13.90 10.28
CA PHE A 9 11.13 12.53 10.64
C PHE A 9 9.61 12.37 10.61
N TRP A 10 8.88 13.24 11.29
CA TRP A 10 7.41 13.19 11.31
C TRP A 10 6.80 13.45 9.94
N ARG A 11 7.37 14.37 9.16
CA ARG A 11 6.96 14.58 7.76
C ARG A 11 7.11 13.31 6.93
N ALA A 12 8.19 12.56 7.13
CA ALA A 12 8.41 11.31 6.42
C ALA A 12 7.45 10.20 6.86
N VAL A 13 7.18 10.08 8.16
CA VAL A 13 6.18 9.13 8.70
C VAL A 13 4.78 9.43 8.16
N PHE A 14 4.38 10.70 8.14
CA PHE A 14 3.11 11.11 7.54
C PHE A 14 3.07 10.86 6.03
N ALA A 15 4.18 11.09 5.31
CA ALA A 15 4.26 10.77 3.89
C ALA A 15 4.07 9.28 3.62
N GLU A 16 4.68 8.39 4.41
CA GLU A 16 4.46 6.94 4.29
C GLU A 16 3.01 6.53 4.57
N PHE A 17 2.38 7.13 5.58
CA PHE A 17 0.95 6.92 5.87
C PHE A 17 0.06 7.29 4.67
N PHE A 18 0.22 8.51 4.13
CA PHE A 18 -0.59 8.98 3.00
C PHE A 18 -0.27 8.21 1.72
N GLY A 19 1.00 7.89 1.47
CA GLY A 19 1.43 7.09 0.34
C GLY A 19 0.75 5.72 0.33
N THR A 20 0.73 5.01 1.46
CA THR A 20 0.05 3.70 1.56
C THR A 20 -1.48 3.84 1.54
N MET A 21 -2.04 4.90 2.11
CA MET A 21 -3.48 5.18 2.02
C MET A 21 -3.94 5.30 0.57
N PHE A 22 -3.27 6.11 -0.24
CA PHE A 22 -3.61 6.27 -1.66
C PHE A 22 -3.34 5.01 -2.46
N TYR A 23 -2.22 4.33 -2.20
CA TYR A 23 -1.89 3.06 -2.85
C TYR A 23 -2.99 2.01 -2.66
N VAL A 24 -3.47 1.82 -1.43
CA VAL A 24 -4.55 0.88 -1.13
C VAL A 24 -5.89 1.36 -1.69
N PHE A 25 -6.22 2.65 -1.53
CA PHE A 25 -7.49 3.20 -2.01
C PHE A 25 -7.66 3.02 -3.53
N PHE A 26 -6.70 3.47 -4.33
CA PHE A 26 -6.78 3.37 -5.78
C PHE A 26 -6.54 1.95 -6.30
N GLY A 27 -5.60 1.21 -5.70
CA GLY A 27 -5.30 -0.16 -6.11
C GLY A 27 -6.48 -1.11 -5.91
N LEU A 28 -7.04 -1.13 -4.69
CA LEU A 28 -8.23 -1.94 -4.41
C LEU A 28 -9.46 -1.41 -5.16
N GLY A 29 -9.61 -0.09 -5.28
CA GLY A 29 -10.69 0.53 -6.04
C GLY A 29 -10.70 0.09 -7.50
N ALA A 30 -9.54 0.01 -8.16
CA ALA A 30 -9.41 -0.51 -9.52
C ALA A 30 -9.70 -2.02 -9.62
N SER A 31 -9.51 -2.75 -8.52
CA SER A 31 -9.73 -4.21 -8.45
C SER A 31 -11.18 -4.60 -8.15
N LEU A 32 -12.04 -3.64 -7.79
CA LEU A 32 -13.46 -3.89 -7.57
C LEU A 32 -14.16 -4.26 -8.89
N ARG A 33 -15.20 -5.09 -8.78
CA ARG A 33 -15.99 -5.55 -9.93
C ARG A 33 -17.05 -4.53 -10.30
N TRP A 34 -16.64 -3.44 -10.95
CA TRP A 34 -17.53 -2.37 -11.40
C TRP A 34 -18.47 -2.78 -12.54
N ILE A 35 -18.05 -3.71 -13.39
CA ILE A 35 -18.78 -4.15 -14.59
C ILE A 35 -18.92 -5.68 -14.57
N VAL A 36 -20.06 -6.18 -15.03
CA VAL A 36 -20.30 -7.62 -15.20
C VAL A 36 -19.46 -8.13 -16.37
N GLY A 37 -18.40 -8.89 -16.08
CA GLY A 37 -17.49 -9.43 -17.09
C GLY A 37 -16.18 -9.97 -16.49
N PRO A 38 -15.26 -10.47 -17.34
CA PRO A 38 -13.93 -10.87 -16.90
C PRO A 38 -13.14 -9.65 -16.42
N SER A 39 -12.44 -9.78 -15.29
CA SER A 39 -11.58 -8.72 -14.77
C SER A 39 -10.38 -8.51 -15.69
N ASN A 40 -10.17 -7.27 -16.15
CA ASN A 40 -9.02 -6.94 -16.99
C ASN A 40 -7.76 -6.83 -16.13
N VAL A 41 -6.90 -7.86 -16.20
CA VAL A 41 -5.65 -7.93 -15.43
C VAL A 41 -4.71 -6.77 -15.77
N LEU A 42 -4.66 -6.35 -17.04
CA LEU A 42 -3.82 -5.22 -17.46
C LEU A 42 -4.26 -3.91 -16.81
N GLN A 43 -5.57 -3.67 -16.72
CA GLN A 43 -6.12 -2.48 -16.05
C GLN A 43 -5.70 -2.43 -14.59
N VAL A 44 -5.83 -3.55 -13.87
CA VAL A 44 -5.46 -3.63 -12.44
C VAL A 44 -3.94 -3.45 -12.28
N ALA A 45 -3.14 -4.13 -13.10
CA ALA A 45 -1.68 -4.01 -13.07
C ALA A 45 -1.22 -2.57 -13.32
N LEU A 46 -1.81 -1.90 -14.32
CA LEU A 46 -1.53 -0.49 -14.61
C LEU A 46 -1.98 0.43 -13.48
N ALA A 47 -3.13 0.19 -12.86
CA ALA A 47 -3.60 1.02 -11.75
C ALA A 47 -2.63 0.97 -10.55
N PHE A 48 -2.23 -0.23 -10.11
CA PHE A 48 -1.26 -0.37 -9.03
C PHE A 48 0.11 0.22 -9.40
N GLY A 49 0.58 -0.02 -10.63
CA GLY A 49 1.86 0.49 -11.10
C GLY A 49 1.91 2.02 -11.19
N LEU A 50 0.87 2.63 -11.77
CA LEU A 50 0.79 4.09 -11.91
C LEU A 50 0.65 4.77 -10.56
N VAL A 51 -0.18 4.25 -9.65
CA VAL A 51 -0.32 4.84 -8.30
C VAL A 51 1.00 4.74 -7.54
N ALA A 52 1.71 3.61 -7.60
CA ALA A 52 3.04 3.49 -7.00
C ALA A 52 4.01 4.51 -7.61
N ALA A 53 4.08 4.61 -8.93
CA ALA A 53 4.96 5.55 -9.62
C ALA A 53 4.65 7.01 -9.26
N THR A 54 3.36 7.39 -9.21
CA THR A 54 2.94 8.73 -8.80
C THR A 54 3.32 9.01 -7.35
N MET A 55 3.06 8.08 -6.42
CA MET A 55 3.41 8.29 -5.02
C MET A 55 4.93 8.36 -4.80
N VAL A 56 5.72 7.56 -5.53
CA VAL A 56 7.20 7.65 -5.49
C VAL A 56 7.67 9.00 -6.04
N GLN A 57 7.11 9.46 -7.16
CA GLN A 57 7.46 10.77 -7.73
C GLN A 57 7.09 11.93 -6.79
N SER A 58 5.92 11.85 -6.13
CA SER A 58 5.42 12.91 -5.26
C SER A 58 6.04 12.91 -3.86
N LEU A 59 6.29 11.75 -3.27
CA LEU A 59 6.70 11.61 -1.86
C LEU A 59 8.13 11.09 -1.67
N GLY A 60 8.80 10.66 -2.75
CA GLY A 60 10.14 10.10 -2.71
C GLY A 60 11.16 11.05 -2.08
N HIS A 61 11.08 12.34 -2.38
CA HIS A 61 11.96 13.36 -1.81
C HIS A 61 11.73 13.65 -0.32
N VAL A 62 10.61 13.19 0.26
CA VAL A 62 10.27 13.40 1.67
C VAL A 62 10.63 12.18 2.52
N SER A 63 10.19 10.98 2.13
CA SER A 63 10.35 9.76 2.94
C SER A 63 11.19 8.66 2.33
N GLY A 64 11.48 8.73 1.02
CA GLY A 64 11.95 7.60 0.21
C GLY A 64 10.81 6.77 -0.41
N ALA A 65 9.55 7.09 -0.08
CA ALA A 65 8.34 6.47 -0.62
C ALA A 65 8.39 4.93 -0.65
N HIS A 66 8.63 4.31 0.51
CA HIS A 66 8.65 2.85 0.60
C HIS A 66 7.27 2.27 0.37
N ILE A 67 6.24 2.86 1.01
CA ILE A 67 4.80 2.58 0.85
C ILE A 67 4.42 1.11 1.16
N ASN A 68 5.40 0.32 1.60
CA ASN A 68 5.36 -1.12 1.72
C ASN A 68 6.27 -1.59 2.88
N PRO A 69 5.74 -2.36 3.85
CA PRO A 69 6.53 -2.92 4.93
C PRO A 69 7.68 -3.81 4.46
N ALA A 70 7.48 -4.60 3.39
CA ALA A 70 8.52 -5.47 2.86
C ALA A 70 9.71 -4.67 2.27
N VAL A 71 9.42 -3.58 1.57
CA VAL A 71 10.45 -2.67 1.04
C VAL A 71 11.19 -1.98 2.20
N THR A 72 10.46 -1.54 3.22
CA THR A 72 11.06 -0.94 4.42
C THR A 72 12.01 -1.91 5.13
N MET A 73 11.64 -3.19 5.24
CA MET A 73 12.50 -4.23 5.80
C MET A 73 13.72 -4.51 4.91
N ALA A 74 13.58 -4.48 3.58
CA ALA A 74 14.72 -4.63 2.67
C ALA A 74 15.75 -3.52 2.85
N PHE A 75 15.32 -2.27 3.02
CA PHE A 75 16.21 -1.12 3.29
C PHE A 75 16.84 -1.19 4.69
N LEU A 76 16.13 -1.73 5.68
CA LEU A 76 16.69 -2.02 7.00
C LEU A 76 17.82 -3.06 6.92
N LEU A 77 17.60 -4.17 6.21
CA LEU A 77 18.63 -5.20 6.00
C LEU A 77 19.82 -4.69 5.17
N GLY A 78 19.56 -3.80 4.22
CA GLY A 78 20.59 -3.08 3.47
C GLY A 78 21.35 -2.02 4.28
N SER A 79 21.07 -1.89 5.59
CA SER A 79 21.65 -0.87 6.48
C SER A 79 21.47 0.57 5.98
N GLN A 80 20.44 0.81 5.17
CA GLN A 80 20.10 2.14 4.64
C GLN A 80 19.11 2.90 5.54
N LEU A 81 18.54 2.22 6.54
CA LEU A 81 17.49 2.75 7.42
C LEU A 81 17.75 2.33 8.87
N SER A 82 17.52 3.23 9.83
CA SER A 82 17.58 2.89 11.25
C SER A 82 16.40 1.99 11.65
N LEU A 83 16.62 1.03 12.56
CA LEU A 83 15.57 0.15 13.07
C LEU A 83 14.39 0.94 13.66
N PHE A 84 14.69 2.05 14.35
CA PHE A 84 13.68 2.93 14.91
C PHE A 84 12.79 3.54 13.81
N ARG A 85 13.38 4.11 12.75
CA ARG A 85 12.61 4.65 11.62
C ARG A 85 11.83 3.55 10.88
N ALA A 86 12.40 2.35 10.74
CA ALA A 86 11.74 1.20 10.13
C ALA A 86 10.42 0.85 10.83
N VAL A 87 10.44 0.76 12.17
CA VAL A 87 9.24 0.44 12.95
C VAL A 87 8.15 1.49 12.76
N PHE A 88 8.49 2.78 12.82
CA PHE A 88 7.51 3.85 12.60
C PHE A 88 6.94 3.85 11.17
N TYR A 89 7.76 3.56 10.18
CA TYR A 89 7.31 3.44 8.79
C TYR A 89 6.34 2.28 8.62
N VAL A 90 6.65 1.10 9.17
CA VAL A 90 5.76 -0.07 9.11
C VAL A 90 4.42 0.22 9.78
N VAL A 91 4.43 0.83 10.97
CA VAL A 91 3.19 1.22 11.66
C VAL A 91 2.39 2.22 10.82
N ALA A 92 3.04 3.25 10.27
CA ALA A 92 2.39 4.23 9.41
C ALA A 92 1.79 3.60 8.15
N GLN A 93 2.49 2.67 7.50
CA GLN A 93 2.03 1.95 6.32
C GLN A 93 0.81 1.07 6.64
N VAL A 94 0.83 0.33 7.75
CA VAL A 94 -0.31 -0.50 8.17
C VAL A 94 -1.54 0.38 8.46
N LEU A 95 -1.37 1.46 9.21
CA LEU A 95 -2.46 2.40 9.50
C LEU A 95 -2.97 3.09 8.22
N GLY A 96 -2.05 3.47 7.32
CA GLY A 96 -2.40 4.06 6.03
C GLY A 96 -3.22 3.10 5.16
N GLY A 97 -2.82 1.83 5.10
CA GLY A 97 -3.58 0.80 4.39
C GLY A 97 -4.98 0.58 4.96
N LEU A 98 -5.11 0.53 6.29
CA LEU A 98 -6.42 0.45 6.95
C LEU A 98 -7.29 1.68 6.64
N ALA A 99 -6.72 2.88 6.71
CA ALA A 99 -7.43 4.11 6.38
C ALA A 99 -7.88 4.13 4.91
N GLY A 100 -7.02 3.73 3.98
CA GLY A 100 -7.33 3.66 2.55
C GLY A 100 -8.48 2.69 2.25
N ALA A 101 -8.45 1.50 2.87
CA ALA A 101 -9.53 0.53 2.76
C ALA A 101 -10.83 1.02 3.40
N ALA A 102 -10.78 1.70 4.55
CA ALA A 102 -11.94 2.26 5.22
C ALA A 102 -12.61 3.37 4.39
N VAL A 103 -11.81 4.27 3.81
CA VAL A 103 -12.31 5.32 2.91
C VAL A 103 -12.94 4.69 1.67
N LEU A 104 -12.29 3.69 1.07
CA LEU A 104 -12.84 2.97 -0.08
C LEU A 104 -14.19 2.31 0.27
N TYR A 105 -14.29 1.65 1.42
CA TYR A 105 -15.54 1.05 1.90
C TYR A 105 -16.66 2.09 2.06
N GLY A 106 -16.33 3.26 2.61
CA GLY A 106 -17.27 4.37 2.80
C GLY A 106 -17.84 4.91 1.49
N VAL A 107 -16.99 5.12 0.48
CA VAL A 107 -17.41 5.70 -0.81
C VAL A 107 -18.02 4.68 -1.78
N THR A 108 -17.72 3.40 -1.61
CA THR A 108 -18.19 2.35 -2.53
C THR A 108 -19.64 1.96 -2.25
N PRO A 109 -20.52 1.85 -3.27
CA PRO A 109 -21.90 1.39 -3.09
C PRO A 109 -21.97 -0.04 -2.53
N PRO A 110 -22.93 -0.36 -1.62
CA PRO A 110 -23.02 -1.68 -0.98
C PRO A 110 -23.04 -2.87 -1.95
N ALA A 111 -23.67 -2.70 -3.12
CA ALA A 111 -23.77 -3.74 -4.14
C ALA A 111 -22.40 -4.14 -4.75
N LEU A 112 -21.41 -3.26 -4.71
CA LEU A 112 -20.10 -3.45 -5.35
C LEU A 112 -18.97 -3.71 -4.34
N ARG A 113 -19.24 -3.56 -3.03
CA ARG A 113 -18.21 -3.73 -1.98
C ARG A 113 -17.63 -5.14 -1.98
N GLY A 114 -18.46 -6.17 -2.15
CA GLY A 114 -18.02 -7.57 -2.08
C GLY A 114 -17.12 -7.82 -0.86
N ASN A 115 -15.96 -8.44 -1.07
CA ASN A 115 -14.89 -8.58 -0.07
C ASN A 115 -13.77 -7.54 -0.26
N LEU A 116 -14.04 -6.35 -0.81
CA LEU A 116 -13.03 -5.32 -1.11
C LEU A 116 -11.82 -5.83 -1.92
N ALA A 117 -12.08 -6.72 -2.89
CA ALA A 117 -11.05 -7.37 -3.68
C ALA A 117 -9.99 -8.15 -2.86
N LEU A 118 -10.34 -8.61 -1.65
CA LEU A 118 -9.48 -9.50 -0.87
C LEU A 118 -9.23 -10.83 -1.59
N ASN A 119 -7.96 -11.24 -1.60
CA ASN A 119 -7.57 -12.56 -2.06
C ASN A 119 -8.07 -13.61 -1.07
N LYS A 120 -8.87 -14.57 -1.55
CA LYS A 120 -9.21 -15.75 -0.75
C LYS A 120 -7.95 -16.60 -0.60
N VAL A 121 -7.54 -16.85 0.63
CA VAL A 121 -6.52 -17.87 0.92
C VAL A 121 -7.14 -19.21 0.56
N MET A 122 -6.76 -19.78 -0.59
CA MET A 122 -7.07 -21.17 -0.88
C MET A 122 -6.38 -22.00 0.19
N GLY A 123 -7.15 -22.69 1.03
CA GLY A 123 -6.68 -23.55 2.13
C GLY A 123 -5.94 -24.81 1.66
N SER A 124 -5.11 -24.71 0.63
CA SER A 124 -4.22 -25.77 0.20
C SER A 124 -2.97 -25.16 -0.40
N CYS A 125 -1.83 -25.59 0.15
CA CYS A 125 -0.45 -25.37 -0.25
C CYS A 125 -0.13 -25.87 -1.69
N LYS A 126 -0.97 -25.53 -2.67
CA LYS A 126 -0.83 -25.91 -4.09
C LYS A 126 -1.07 -24.78 -5.09
N ALA A 127 -1.50 -23.59 -4.65
CA ALA A 127 -1.90 -22.51 -5.54
C ALA A 127 -0.84 -21.41 -5.78
N VAL A 128 0.30 -21.44 -5.07
CA VAL A 128 1.37 -20.43 -5.26
C VAL A 128 2.07 -20.54 -6.62
N TRP A 129 2.04 -21.72 -7.26
CA TRP A 129 2.79 -22.02 -8.48
C TRP A 129 1.94 -22.25 -9.74
N LYS A 130 0.71 -21.73 -9.80
CA LYS A 130 -0.13 -21.85 -11.01
C LYS A 130 -0.28 -20.57 -11.82
N CYS A 131 0.30 -19.46 -11.36
CA CYS A 131 0.32 -18.18 -12.08
C CYS A 131 1.72 -17.56 -12.17
N PHE A 132 2.76 -18.39 -12.10
CA PHE A 132 4.10 -18.11 -12.61
C PHE A 132 4.53 -19.28 -13.49
#